data_AF-A0A453L1M8-F1
#
_entry.id   AF-A0A453L1M8-F1
#
_cell.length_a   1.000
_cell.length_b   1.000
_cell.length_c   1.000
_cell.angle_alpha   90.00
_cell.angle_beta   90.00
_cell.angle_gamma   90.00
#
_symmetry.space_group_name_H-M   'P 1'
#
loop_
_entity.id
_entity.type
_entity.pdbx_description
1 polymer ?
#
loop_
_entity_poly.entity_id
_entity_poly.type
_entity_poly.pdbx_seq_one_letter_code
_entity_poly.pdbx_strand_id
1 'polypeptide(L)'
;MGGMDSVGGPMYVGTGCFHRREILCGRRFTEDYKEDWNGGIKDKTQESIVEIEEKAKSLAASTYEHDTQWGDEIGIKYGYPAEDIVTGLGIHCRGWKSVHSNPPRPAFLGVAPTTLAQTLLQHKRWSEGSFSIFLSKYCPFMFGHGKIKLRHQMGYSIYGLWAPNSIPTLYYVIIPSLALLKGISLFPEVMIQNRKSLSLVSYAFYYN
;
A
#
# COMPACT_ATOMS: atom_id res chain seq x y z
N MET A 1 -4.77 -4.33 -20.80
CA MET A 1 -4.01 -5.14 -19.81
C MET A 1 -4.53 -4.75 -18.44
N GLY A 2 -5.42 -5.54 -17.85
CA GLY A 2 -6.14 -5.16 -16.63
C GLY A 2 -5.40 -5.64 -15.38
N GLY A 3 -4.50 -4.82 -14.85
CA GLY A 3 -3.87 -5.05 -13.56
C GLY A 3 -4.88 -4.89 -12.41
N MET A 4 -4.51 -4.12 -11.38
CA MET A 4 -5.43 -3.86 -10.27
C MET A 4 -6.71 -3.12 -10.71
N ASP A 5 -6.69 -2.39 -11.83
CA ASP A 5 -7.89 -1.75 -12.42
C ASP A 5 -9.04 -2.74 -12.69
N SER A 6 -8.73 -4.00 -12.97
CA SER A 6 -9.77 -5.02 -13.20
C SER A 6 -10.47 -5.47 -11.90
N VAL A 7 -9.91 -5.13 -10.73
CA VAL A 7 -10.31 -5.70 -9.43
C VAL A 7 -10.73 -4.68 -8.39
N GLY A 8 -10.65 -3.38 -8.72
CA GLY A 8 -11.03 -2.27 -7.84
C GLY A 8 -10.11 -1.05 -7.96
N GLY A 9 -9.01 -1.16 -8.70
CA GLY A 9 -8.07 -0.08 -8.95
C GLY A 9 -6.75 -0.20 -8.19
N PRO A 10 -5.73 0.58 -8.55
CA PRO A 10 -4.44 0.63 -7.85
C PRO A 10 -4.57 1.21 -6.43
N MET A 11 -3.61 0.88 -5.58
CA MET A 11 -3.48 1.46 -4.24
C MET A 11 -3.18 2.95 -4.31
N TYR A 12 -3.54 3.71 -3.27
CA TYR A 12 -3.04 5.05 -3.06
C TYR A 12 -1.59 4.96 -2.54
N VAL A 13 -0.61 5.34 -3.36
CA VAL A 13 0.82 5.30 -3.02
C VAL A 13 1.51 6.53 -3.59
N GLY A 14 2.19 7.28 -2.74
CA GLY A 14 3.01 8.42 -3.12
C GLY A 14 2.22 9.59 -3.68
N THR A 15 2.72 10.19 -4.76
CA THR A 15 2.23 11.45 -5.32
C THR A 15 1.47 11.25 -6.64
N GLY A 16 0.78 12.30 -7.09
CA GLY A 16 0.01 12.26 -8.35
C GLY A 16 -1.34 11.55 -8.23
N CYS A 17 -1.83 11.31 -7.01
CA CYS A 17 -3.14 10.72 -6.75
C CYS A 17 -4.20 11.80 -6.51
N PHE A 18 -5.37 11.64 -7.14
CA PHE A 18 -6.52 12.51 -6.94
C PHE A 18 -7.64 11.78 -6.22
N HIS A 19 -8.29 12.49 -5.30
CA HIS A 19 -9.37 11.97 -4.50
C HIS A 19 -10.58 12.89 -4.64
N ARG A 20 -11.78 12.30 -4.77
CA ARG A 20 -13.02 13.06 -4.57
C ARG A 20 -13.09 13.48 -3.11
N ARG A 21 -13.51 14.72 -2.84
CA ARG A 21 -13.55 15.28 -1.47
C ARG A 21 -14.32 14.38 -0.51
N GLU A 22 -15.49 13.90 -0.91
CA GLU A 22 -16.36 13.07 -0.08
C GLU A 22 -15.73 11.74 0.36
N ILE A 23 -14.79 11.21 -0.41
CA ILE A 23 -14.05 9.97 -0.08
C ILE A 23 -13.17 10.22 1.15
N LEU A 24 -12.52 11.38 1.20
CA LEU A 24 -11.73 11.83 2.34
C LEU A 24 -12.64 12.23 3.51
N CYS A 25 -13.84 12.75 3.27
CA CYS A 25 -14.84 13.00 4.32
C CYS A 25 -15.50 11.71 4.87
N GLY A 26 -15.00 10.53 4.52
CA GLY A 26 -15.45 9.26 5.11
C GLY A 26 -16.71 8.66 4.47
N ARG A 27 -17.23 9.22 3.37
CA ARG A 27 -18.41 8.69 2.68
C ARG A 27 -18.18 7.24 2.28
N ARG A 28 -19.19 6.38 2.51
CA ARG A 28 -19.21 5.01 1.99
C ARG A 28 -19.87 5.00 0.61
N PHE A 29 -19.37 4.13 -0.27
CA PHE A 29 -19.98 3.93 -1.57
C PHE A 29 -21.32 3.20 -1.41
N THR A 30 -22.34 3.66 -2.13
CA THR A 30 -23.66 3.05 -2.20
C THR A 30 -24.07 2.89 -3.67
N GLU A 31 -24.90 1.92 -4.02
CA GLU A 31 -25.24 1.65 -5.42
C GLU A 31 -26.08 2.76 -6.07
N ASP A 32 -26.85 3.48 -5.25
CA ASP A 32 -27.63 4.66 -5.63
C ASP A 32 -26.80 5.93 -5.76
N TYR A 33 -25.48 5.83 -5.54
CA TYR A 33 -24.57 6.96 -5.62
C TYR A 33 -24.63 7.62 -7.01
N LYS A 34 -24.97 8.92 -7.00
CA LYS A 34 -24.94 9.79 -8.17
C LYS A 34 -23.99 10.94 -7.92
N GLU A 35 -23.08 11.13 -8.87
CA GLU A 35 -22.20 12.30 -8.90
C GLU A 35 -23.03 13.56 -9.09
N ASP A 36 -22.93 14.48 -8.14
CA ASP A 36 -23.46 15.82 -8.31
C ASP A 36 -22.39 16.72 -8.95
N TRP A 37 -22.32 16.67 -10.28
CA TRP A 37 -21.44 17.55 -11.06
C TRP A 37 -21.81 19.03 -10.94
N ASN A 38 -23.02 19.36 -10.46
CA ASN A 38 -23.55 20.72 -10.39
C ASN A 38 -23.53 21.32 -8.97
N GLY A 39 -23.28 20.51 -7.94
CA GLY A 39 -23.31 20.94 -6.53
C GLY A 39 -22.29 22.05 -6.20
N GLY A 40 -21.19 22.13 -6.94
CA GLY A 40 -20.21 23.22 -6.82
C GLY A 40 -20.63 24.54 -7.47
N ILE A 41 -21.63 24.52 -8.38
CA ILE A 41 -22.09 25.69 -9.14
C ILE A 41 -23.38 26.26 -8.56
N LYS A 42 -24.22 25.41 -7.93
CA LYS A 42 -25.63 25.74 -7.66
C LYS A 42 -25.98 26.35 -6.31
N ASP A 43 -25.03 26.68 -5.46
CA ASP A 43 -25.37 27.31 -4.17
C ASP A 43 -24.38 28.38 -3.71
N LYS A 44 -23.95 29.24 -4.64
CA LYS A 44 -23.47 30.56 -4.26
C LYS A 44 -24.66 31.46 -4.00
N THR A 45 -25.45 31.14 -2.97
CA THR A 45 -26.04 32.22 -2.18
C THR A 45 -24.87 33.13 -1.82
N GLN A 46 -25.00 34.43 -2.05
CA GLN A 46 -23.91 35.40 -2.01
C GLN A 46 -23.46 35.61 -0.55
N GLU A 47 -22.90 34.56 0.08
CA GLU A 47 -22.26 34.63 1.39
C GLU A 47 -21.18 35.69 1.31
N SER A 48 -21.17 36.58 2.29
CA SER A 48 -20.19 37.65 2.32
C SER A 48 -18.79 37.04 2.43
N ILE A 49 -17.81 37.67 1.78
CA ILE A 49 -16.40 37.22 1.85
C ILE A 49 -15.94 37.09 3.30
N VAL A 50 -16.44 37.98 4.18
CA VAL A 50 -16.15 37.98 5.62
C VAL A 50 -16.64 36.69 6.29
N GLU A 51 -17.86 36.23 6.01
CA GLU A 51 -18.38 34.98 6.59
C GLU A 51 -17.61 33.76 6.10
N ILE A 52 -17.24 33.72 4.81
CA ILE A 52 -16.43 32.63 4.25
C ILE A 52 -15.04 32.61 4.90
N GLU A 53 -14.44 33.78 5.09
CA GLU A 53 -13.14 33.92 5.75
C GLU A 53 -13.20 33.43 7.20
N GLU A 54 -14.21 33.84 7.97
CA GLU A 54 -14.38 33.40 9.36
C GLU A 54 -14.63 31.88 9.46
N LYS A 55 -15.43 31.31 8.55
CA LYS A 55 -15.57 29.84 8.45
C LYS A 55 -14.23 29.18 8.11
N ALA A 56 -13.47 29.70 7.15
CA ALA A 56 -12.17 29.15 6.80
C ALA A 56 -11.17 29.22 7.97
N LYS A 57 -11.15 30.31 8.73
CA LYS A 57 -10.34 30.46 9.95
C LYS A 57 -10.69 29.41 11.00
N SER A 58 -11.97 29.16 11.24
CA SER A 58 -12.40 28.15 12.21
C SER A 58 -12.06 26.72 11.77
N LEU A 59 -12.15 26.40 10.47
CA LEU A 59 -11.73 25.11 9.92
C LEU A 59 -10.21 24.91 9.92
N ALA A 60 -9.43 25.99 9.79
CA ALA A 60 -7.97 25.96 9.81
C ALA A 60 -7.37 26.08 11.23
N ALA A 61 -8.21 26.21 12.26
CA ALA A 61 -7.76 26.32 13.64
C ALA A 61 -7.06 25.03 14.09
N SER A 62 -6.00 25.15 14.90
CA SER A 62 -5.26 24.00 15.43
C SER A 62 -6.10 23.08 16.32
N THR A 63 -7.19 23.60 16.87
CA THR A 63 -8.14 22.85 17.70
C THR A 63 -9.21 22.13 16.88
N TYR A 64 -9.32 22.38 15.57
CA TYR A 64 -10.41 21.85 14.75
C TYR A 64 -10.48 20.33 14.76
N GLU A 65 -9.32 19.67 14.75
CA GLU A 65 -9.25 18.21 14.71
C GLU A 65 -9.32 17.56 16.11
N HIS A 66 -9.28 18.36 17.18
CA HIS A 66 -9.31 17.85 18.56
C HIS A 66 -10.65 17.17 18.86
N ASP A 67 -10.60 15.96 19.45
CA ASP A 67 -11.76 15.11 19.73
C ASP A 67 -12.66 14.80 18.52
N THR A 68 -12.12 14.91 17.30
CA THR A 68 -12.83 14.53 16.07
C THR A 68 -12.33 13.20 15.52
N GLN A 69 -13.00 12.70 14.47
CA GLN A 69 -12.56 11.49 13.76
C GLN A 69 -11.55 11.77 12.64
N TRP A 70 -11.09 13.01 12.47
CA TRP A 70 -10.03 13.36 11.51
C TRP A 70 -8.73 12.66 11.88
N GLY A 71 -8.06 12.07 10.90
CA GLY A 71 -6.86 11.28 11.14
C GLY A 71 -7.12 9.82 11.53
N ASP A 72 -8.24 9.55 12.19
CA ASP A 72 -8.57 8.21 12.68
C ASP A 72 -9.47 7.44 11.72
N GLU A 73 -10.66 7.97 11.41
CA GLU A 73 -11.64 7.37 10.50
C GLU A 73 -11.80 8.17 9.20
N ILE A 74 -11.71 9.49 9.31
CA ILE A 74 -11.91 10.49 8.26
C ILE A 74 -10.57 11.11 7.88
N GLY A 75 -10.45 11.56 6.63
CA GLY A 75 -9.25 12.18 6.09
C GLY A 75 -8.15 11.19 5.76
N ILE A 76 -6.92 11.71 5.76
CA ILE A 76 -5.70 10.91 5.65
C ILE A 76 -5.44 10.29 7.04
N LYS A 77 -5.05 9.01 7.08
CA LYS A 77 -4.84 8.30 8.34
C LYS A 77 -3.57 8.76 9.06
N TYR A 78 -3.64 9.08 10.34
CA TYR A 78 -2.49 9.54 11.11
C TYR A 78 -1.73 8.39 11.78
N GLY A 79 -0.47 8.64 12.13
CA GLY A 79 0.35 7.71 12.93
C GLY A 79 1.00 6.56 12.14
N TYR A 80 0.93 6.57 10.81
CA TYR A 80 1.57 5.56 9.95
C TYR A 80 2.57 6.23 9.00
N PRO A 81 3.82 5.72 8.87
CA PRO A 81 4.77 6.23 7.88
C PRO A 81 4.38 6.00 6.41
N ALA A 82 3.40 5.13 6.19
CA ALA A 82 2.80 4.80 4.89
C ALA A 82 1.29 5.07 4.97
N GLU A 83 0.92 6.27 5.41
CA GLU A 83 -0.45 6.71 5.60
C GLU A 83 -1.27 6.68 4.32
N ASP A 84 -0.63 6.90 3.18
CA ASP A 84 -1.21 6.84 1.85
C ASP A 84 -1.86 5.47 1.59
N ILE A 85 -1.14 4.39 1.87
CA ILE A 85 -1.60 3.01 1.64
C ILE A 85 -2.71 2.65 2.62
N VAL A 86 -2.58 3.02 3.90
CA VAL A 86 -3.63 2.76 4.90
C VAL A 86 -4.91 3.52 4.55
N THR A 87 -4.77 4.77 4.11
CA THR A 87 -5.88 5.60 3.65
C THR A 87 -6.54 4.97 2.42
N GLY A 88 -5.75 4.58 1.42
CA GLY A 88 -6.23 3.90 0.21
C GLY A 88 -6.98 2.60 0.50
N LEU A 89 -6.44 1.76 1.40
CA LEU A 89 -7.08 0.53 1.83
C LEU A 89 -8.42 0.83 2.52
N GLY A 90 -8.46 1.84 3.39
CA GLY A 90 -9.68 2.34 4.02
C GLY A 90 -10.75 2.76 3.00
N ILE A 91 -10.33 3.51 1.99
CA ILE A 91 -11.19 3.98 0.89
C ILE A 91 -11.78 2.80 0.11
N HIS A 92 -10.95 1.83 -0.29
CA HIS A 92 -11.42 0.65 -1.02
C HIS A 92 -12.32 -0.25 -0.17
N CYS A 93 -12.03 -0.39 1.12
CA CYS A 93 -12.89 -1.10 2.07
C CYS A 93 -14.25 -0.43 2.28
N ARG A 94 -14.38 0.87 1.97
CA ARG A 94 -15.66 1.60 1.92
C ARG A 94 -16.40 1.44 0.58
N GLY A 95 -15.90 0.59 -0.31
CA GLY A 95 -16.54 0.24 -1.59
C GLY A 95 -16.12 1.13 -2.77
N TRP A 96 -15.29 2.15 -2.54
CA TRP A 96 -14.78 3.00 -3.61
C TRP A 96 -13.78 2.26 -4.49
N LYS A 97 -13.64 2.74 -5.73
CA LYS A 97 -12.68 2.22 -6.71
C LYS A 97 -11.74 3.33 -7.13
N SER A 98 -10.51 2.97 -7.46
CA SER A 98 -9.53 3.85 -8.07
C SER A 98 -9.28 3.43 -9.52
N VAL A 99 -8.60 4.28 -10.28
CA VAL A 99 -8.23 4.01 -11.67
C VAL A 99 -6.80 4.51 -11.87
N HIS A 100 -5.98 3.70 -12.52
CA HIS A 100 -4.69 4.16 -13.02
C HIS A 100 -4.85 4.86 -14.38
N SER A 101 -4.31 6.07 -14.50
CA SER A 101 -4.28 6.82 -15.76
C SER A 101 -2.84 7.10 -16.16
N ASN A 102 -2.46 6.68 -17.37
CA ASN A 102 -1.12 6.89 -17.93
C ASN A 102 -1.22 7.67 -19.25
N PRO A 103 -1.31 9.02 -19.19
CA PRO A 103 -1.39 9.85 -20.39
C PRO A 103 -0.07 9.80 -21.19
N PRO A 104 -0.09 10.02 -22.52
CA PRO A 104 1.13 10.00 -23.35
C PRO A 104 2.20 11.00 -22.92
N ARG A 105 1.77 12.15 -22.38
CA ARG A 105 2.65 13.13 -21.75
C ARG A 105 2.58 12.94 -20.23
N PRO A 106 3.73 12.84 -19.53
CA PRO A 106 3.72 12.76 -18.07
C PRO A 106 2.96 13.95 -17.47
N ALA A 107 1.90 13.66 -16.72
CA ALA A 107 1.12 14.67 -16.02
C ALA A 107 1.88 15.24 -14.80
N PHE A 108 2.80 14.44 -14.24
CA PHE A 108 3.61 14.79 -13.09
C PHE A 108 5.07 14.45 -13.36
N LEU A 109 5.96 15.36 -12.97
CA LEU A 109 7.40 15.15 -12.97
C LEU A 109 7.90 15.27 -11.53
N GLY A 110 8.44 14.18 -11.00
CA GLY A 110 9.03 14.13 -9.67
C GLY A 110 10.54 14.29 -9.70
N VAL A 111 11.14 14.46 -8.52
CA VAL A 111 12.60 14.45 -8.32
C VAL A 111 12.96 13.17 -7.58
N ALA A 112 13.76 12.31 -8.20
CA ALA A 112 14.27 11.11 -7.58
C ALA A 112 15.51 11.43 -6.71
N PRO A 113 15.77 10.63 -5.65
CA PRO A 113 17.05 10.67 -4.94
C PRO A 113 18.23 10.58 -5.90
N THR A 114 19.23 11.44 -5.75
CA THR A 114 20.44 11.45 -6.60
C THR A 114 21.64 10.79 -5.93
N THR A 115 21.53 10.45 -4.64
CA THR A 115 22.58 9.80 -3.86
C THR A 115 22.12 8.49 -3.25
N LEU A 116 23.07 7.58 -3.00
CA LEU A 116 22.80 6.32 -2.30
C LEU A 116 22.22 6.57 -0.90
N ALA A 117 22.76 7.53 -0.15
CA ALA A 117 22.29 7.86 1.19
C ALA A 117 20.81 8.27 1.21
N GLN A 118 20.40 9.13 0.27
CA GLN A 118 18.99 9.53 0.14
C GLN A 118 18.10 8.35 -0.25
N THR A 119 18.57 7.48 -1.16
CA THR A 119 17.84 6.28 -1.59
C THR A 119 17.63 5.32 -0.41
N LEU A 120 18.68 5.07 0.39
CA LEU A 120 18.60 4.22 1.57
C LEU A 120 17.65 4.78 2.63
N LEU A 121 17.67 6.10 2.87
CA LEU A 121 16.72 6.75 3.78
C LEU A 121 15.27 6.63 3.30
N GLN A 122 15.04 6.75 1.99
CA GLN A 122 13.71 6.56 1.41
C GLN A 122 13.24 5.10 1.55
N HIS A 123 14.08 4.13 1.17
CA HIS A 123 13.78 2.70 1.32
C HIS A 123 13.54 2.31 2.79
N LYS A 124 14.31 2.90 3.72
CA LYS A 124 14.09 2.71 5.15
C LYS A 124 12.68 3.14 5.54
N ARG A 125 12.25 4.36 5.17
CA ARG A 125 10.89 4.86 5.48
C ARG A 125 9.80 3.98 4.89
N TRP A 126 9.94 3.56 3.63
CA TRP A 126 8.98 2.65 3.00
C TRP A 126 8.95 1.28 3.68
N SER A 127 10.10 0.79 4.16
CA SER A 127 10.17 -0.46 4.90
C SER A 127 9.51 -0.35 6.27
N GLU A 128 9.78 0.72 7.02
CA GLU A 128 9.12 1.01 8.30
C GLU A 128 7.60 1.13 8.13
N GLY A 129 7.14 1.84 7.10
CA GLY A 129 5.73 1.93 6.75
C GLY A 129 5.12 0.56 6.42
N SER A 130 5.79 -0.25 5.61
CA SER A 130 5.32 -1.59 5.25
C SER A 130 5.21 -2.51 6.47
N PHE A 131 6.21 -2.52 7.35
CA PHE A 131 6.16 -3.27 8.61
C PHE A 131 5.06 -2.76 9.52
N SER A 132 4.90 -1.44 9.64
CA SER A 132 3.84 -0.81 10.44
C SER A 132 2.46 -1.25 9.97
N ILE A 133 2.20 -1.24 8.65
CA ILE A 133 0.93 -1.71 8.08
C ILE A 133 0.75 -3.21 8.36
N PHE A 134 1.75 -4.03 8.04
CA PHE A 134 1.67 -5.48 8.15
C PHE A 134 1.39 -5.96 9.59
N LEU A 135 1.97 -5.29 10.59
CA LEU A 135 1.83 -5.63 12.01
C LEU A 135 0.65 -4.92 12.70
N SER A 136 -0.04 -4.00 12.02
CA SER A 136 -1.17 -3.25 12.59
C SER A 136 -2.53 -3.88 12.30
N LYS A 137 -3.58 -3.28 12.88
CA LYS A 137 -4.98 -3.59 12.53
C LYS A 137 -5.30 -3.37 11.05
N TYR A 138 -4.48 -2.60 10.32
CA TYR A 138 -4.63 -2.31 8.88
C TYR A 138 -3.92 -3.30 7.98
N CYS A 139 -3.42 -4.42 8.52
CA CYS A 139 -2.91 -5.52 7.70
C CYS A 139 -3.94 -5.90 6.63
N PRO A 140 -3.62 -5.89 5.32
CA PRO A 140 -4.58 -6.14 4.25
C PRO A 140 -5.32 -7.47 4.40
N PHE A 141 -4.65 -8.50 4.93
CA PHE A 141 -5.25 -9.81 5.20
C PHE A 141 -6.39 -9.76 6.23
N MET A 142 -6.28 -8.89 7.23
CA MET A 142 -7.26 -8.78 8.31
C MET A 142 -8.28 -7.69 8.01
N PHE A 143 -7.82 -6.48 7.70
CA PHE A 143 -8.68 -5.31 7.55
C PHE A 143 -9.56 -5.36 6.29
N GLY A 144 -9.01 -5.88 5.19
CA GLY A 144 -9.68 -6.00 3.89
C GLY A 144 -10.57 -7.23 3.75
N HIS A 145 -10.49 -8.19 4.68
CA HIS A 145 -11.24 -9.43 4.61
C HIS A 145 -12.76 -9.16 4.59
N GLY A 146 -13.45 -9.71 3.60
CA GLY A 146 -14.89 -9.52 3.40
C GLY A 146 -15.32 -8.13 2.92
N LYS A 147 -14.41 -7.14 2.86
CA LYS A 147 -14.70 -5.77 2.41
C LYS A 147 -14.25 -5.49 0.98
N ILE A 148 -13.18 -6.14 0.55
CA ILE A 148 -12.67 -6.07 -0.83
C ILE A 148 -12.54 -7.47 -1.43
N LYS A 149 -12.51 -7.55 -2.76
CA LYS A 149 -12.33 -8.83 -3.47
C LYS A 149 -10.98 -9.46 -3.09
N LEU A 150 -10.93 -10.79 -2.92
CA LEU A 150 -9.70 -11.51 -2.55
C LEU A 150 -8.50 -11.15 -3.44
N ARG A 151 -8.69 -11.10 -4.76
CA ARG A 151 -7.65 -10.69 -5.71
C ARG A 151 -7.13 -9.26 -5.49
N HIS A 152 -7.98 -8.34 -5.04
CA HIS A 152 -7.59 -6.97 -4.69
C HIS A 152 -6.84 -6.97 -3.36
N GLN A 153 -7.32 -7.76 -2.39
CA GLN A 153 -6.66 -7.97 -1.10
C GLN A 153 -5.23 -8.51 -1.28
N MET A 154 -5.04 -9.50 -2.15
CA MET A 154 -3.72 -10.02 -2.50
C MET A 154 -2.80 -8.95 -3.09
N GLY A 155 -3.34 -8.04 -3.92
CA GLY A 155 -2.59 -6.91 -4.47
C GLY A 155 -2.03 -5.99 -3.38
N TYR A 156 -2.84 -5.64 -2.37
CA TYR A 156 -2.37 -4.91 -1.19
C TYR A 156 -1.35 -5.71 -0.38
N SER A 157 -1.57 -7.02 -0.20
CA SER A 157 -0.67 -7.87 0.57
C SER A 157 0.73 -7.97 -0.03
N ILE A 158 0.86 -7.96 -1.36
CA ILE A 158 2.18 -7.95 -2.03
C ILE A 158 3.00 -6.73 -1.58
N TYR A 159 2.36 -5.57 -1.50
CA TYR A 159 3.03 -4.35 -1.02
C TYR A 159 3.36 -4.43 0.47
N GLY A 160 2.39 -4.84 1.31
CA GLY A 160 2.62 -4.98 2.75
C GLY A 160 3.72 -5.99 3.11
N LEU A 161 3.88 -7.04 2.30
CA LEU A 161 4.90 -8.08 2.49
C LEU A 161 6.27 -7.75 1.87
N TRP A 162 6.39 -6.66 1.12
CA TRP A 162 7.63 -6.30 0.45
C TRP A 162 8.82 -6.20 1.41
N ALA A 163 8.67 -5.45 2.51
CA ALA A 163 9.73 -5.33 3.53
C ALA A 163 9.86 -6.58 4.44
N PRO A 164 8.77 -7.20 4.95
CA PRO A 164 8.86 -8.46 5.68
C PRO A 164 9.58 -9.60 4.94
N ASN A 165 9.55 -9.61 3.60
CA ASN A 165 10.29 -10.59 2.78
C ASN A 165 11.82 -10.52 2.95
N SER A 166 12.35 -9.46 3.58
CA SER A 166 13.77 -9.39 3.95
C SER A 166 14.18 -10.47 4.96
N ILE A 167 13.28 -10.90 5.86
CA ILE A 167 13.58 -11.91 6.88
C ILE A 167 13.88 -13.29 6.27
N PRO A 168 13.00 -13.90 5.43
CA PRO A 168 13.31 -15.16 4.79
C PRO A 168 14.51 -15.05 3.83
N THR A 169 14.71 -13.87 3.22
CA THR A 169 15.89 -13.62 2.38
C THR A 169 17.18 -13.70 3.20
N LEU A 170 17.23 -13.03 4.37
CA LEU A 170 18.38 -13.10 5.28
C LEU A 170 18.62 -14.53 5.77
N TYR A 171 17.56 -15.26 6.11
CA TYR A 171 17.66 -16.68 6.47
C TYR A 171 18.32 -17.49 5.34
N TYR A 172 17.85 -17.31 4.10
CA TYR A 172 18.34 -18.03 2.93
C TYR A 172 19.79 -17.67 2.57
N VAL A 173 20.27 -16.47 2.92
CA VAL A 173 21.66 -16.08 2.69
C VAL A 173 22.57 -16.58 3.81
N ILE A 174 22.12 -16.50 5.06
CA ILE A 174 22.95 -16.78 6.24
C ILE A 174 23.06 -18.28 6.50
N ILE A 175 21.94 -19.01 6.53
CA ILE A 175 21.92 -20.41 6.98
C ILE A 175 22.65 -21.35 6.02
N PRO A 176 22.43 -21.31 4.69
CA PRO A 176 23.22 -22.10 3.74
C PRO A 176 24.71 -21.78 3.77
N SER A 177 25.08 -20.49 3.89
CA SER A 177 26.49 -20.08 3.95
C SER A 177 27.19 -20.63 5.20
N LEU A 178 26.53 -20.58 6.36
CA LEU A 178 27.07 -21.14 7.60
C LEU A 178 27.13 -22.67 7.57
N ALA A 179 26.13 -23.33 6.99
CA ALA A 179 26.12 -24.78 6.85
C ALA A 179 27.25 -25.25 5.93
N LEU A 180 27.48 -24.56 4.81
CA LEU A 180 28.60 -24.80 3.90
C LEU A 180 29.94 -24.64 4.62
N LEU A 181 30.13 -23.55 5.37
CA LEU A 181 31.36 -23.29 6.12
C LEU A 181 31.65 -24.37 7.18
N LYS A 182 30.59 -24.94 7.78
CA LYS A 182 30.71 -25.97 8.83
C LYS A 182 30.67 -27.41 8.29
N GLY A 183 30.48 -27.61 6.98
CA GLY A 183 30.29 -28.94 6.39
C GLY A 183 29.03 -29.66 6.87
N ILE A 184 28.00 -28.93 7.31
CA ILE A 184 26.73 -29.51 7.77
C ILE A 184 25.80 -29.65 6.56
N SER A 185 25.30 -30.87 6.29
CA SER A 185 24.28 -31.05 5.26
C SER A 185 22.93 -30.47 5.71
N LEU A 186 22.38 -29.53 4.95
CA LEU A 186 21.05 -28.95 5.22
C LEU A 186 19.90 -29.83 4.75
N PHE A 187 20.15 -30.68 3.75
CA PHE A 187 19.16 -31.56 3.17
C PHE A 187 19.54 -33.01 3.45
N PRO A 188 18.55 -33.90 3.65
CA PRO A 188 18.84 -35.31 3.79
C PRO A 188 19.48 -35.84 2.51
N GLU A 189 20.41 -36.78 2.65
CA GLU A 189 20.92 -37.52 1.49
C GLU A 189 19.78 -38.29 0.83
N VAL A 190 19.63 -38.09 -0.47
CA VAL A 190 18.63 -38.83 -1.24
C VAL A 190 19.18 -40.23 -1.48
N MET A 191 18.76 -41.19 -0.65
CA MET A 191 18.96 -42.61 -0.97
C MET A 191 17.99 -42.98 -2.09
N ILE A 192 18.46 -42.97 -3.34
CA ILE A 192 17.71 -43.56 -4.44
C ILE A 192 17.74 -45.08 -4.25
N GLN A 193 16.70 -45.63 -3.61
CA GLN A 193 16.47 -47.06 -3.60
C GLN A 193 16.17 -47.48 -5.04
N ASN A 194 17.06 -48.27 -5.62
CA ASN A 194 16.99 -48.77 -6.99
C ASN A 194 15.62 -49.42 -7.29
N ARG A 195 14.70 -48.65 -7.87
CA ARG A 195 13.55 -49.15 -8.62
C ARG A 195 13.51 -48.46 -9.97
N LYS A 196 14.39 -48.97 -10.85
CA LYS A 196 14.46 -48.74 -12.31
C LYS A 196 14.69 -47.28 -12.74
N SER A 197 15.90 -47.07 -13.27
CA SER A 197 16.37 -45.93 -14.07
C SER A 197 15.37 -44.81 -14.33
N LEU A 198 15.47 -43.74 -13.55
CA LEU A 198 15.17 -42.39 -14.00
C LEU A 198 16.42 -41.58 -13.73
N SER A 199 17.19 -41.35 -14.78
CA SER A 199 18.33 -40.43 -14.79
C SER A 199 17.80 -39.02 -14.57
N LEU A 200 17.68 -38.61 -13.32
CA LEU A 200 17.63 -37.19 -12.97
C LEU A 200 19.06 -36.73 -12.75
N VAL A 201 19.50 -35.87 -13.66
CA VAL A 201 20.80 -35.21 -13.63
C VAL A 201 20.92 -34.43 -12.32
N SER A 202 21.68 -34.97 -11.37
CA SER A 202 22.12 -34.25 -10.18
C SER A 202 23.07 -33.14 -10.64
N TYR A 203 22.62 -31.89 -10.61
CA TYR A 203 23.52 -30.75 -10.60
C TYR A 203 24.23 -30.74 -9.25
N ALA A 204 25.36 -31.44 -9.19
CA ALA A 204 26.29 -31.32 -8.08
C ALA A 204 27.05 -29.99 -8.26
N PHE A 205 26.73 -28.99 -7.45
CA PHE A 205 27.63 -27.88 -7.19
C PHE A 205 28.76 -28.40 -6.29
N TYR A 206 29.74 -29.07 -6.90
CA TYR A 206 31.06 -29.23 -6.29
C TYR A 206 31.85 -27.94 -6.55
N TYR A 207 32.13 -27.19 -5.49
CA TYR A 207 33.21 -26.21 -5.51
C TYR A 207 34.53 -26.95 -5.25
N ASN A 208 35.50 -26.82 -6.16
CA ASN A 208 36.91 -27.14 -5.90
C ASN A 208 37.54 -26.08 -4.99
#